data_AF-A0A519GQW3-F1
#
_entry.id   AF-A0A519GQW3-F1
#
_cell.length_a   1.000
_cell.length_b   1.000
_cell.length_c   1.000
_cell.angle_alpha   90.00
_cell.angle_beta   90.00
_cell.angle_gamma   90.00
#
_symmetry.space_group_name_H-M   'P 1'
#
loop_
_entity.id
_entity.type
_entity.pdbx_description
1 polymer ?
#
loop_
_entity_poly.entity_id
_entity_poly.type
_entity_poly.pdbx_seq_one_letter_code
_entity_poly.pdbx_strand_id
1 'polypeptide(L)' 'MPTISVITACAAVDVPYLQDAYDSLVSQNDVDWEWILVEDGPTDDAKRFAEGDERVIWLNLPKSAGPANARNL' A
#
# COMPACT_ATOMS: atom_id res chain seq x y z
N MET A 1 -10.15 4.54 -14.51
CA MET A 1 -9.51 3.30 -14.08
C MET A 1 -8.04 3.48 -14.37
N PRO A 2 -7.17 3.35 -13.35
CA PRO A 2 -5.74 3.53 -13.50
C PRO A 2 -5.18 2.51 -14.49
N THR A 3 -4.11 2.90 -15.18
CA THR A 3 -3.46 2.02 -16.17
C THR A 3 -2.48 1.04 -15.52
N ILE A 4 -2.00 1.38 -14.32
CA ILE A 4 -1.05 0.58 -13.54
C ILE A 4 -1.55 0.48 -12.11
N SER A 5 -1.62 -0.74 -11.58
CA SER A 5 -1.85 -0.98 -10.16
C SER A 5 -0.56 -1.49 -9.52
N VAL A 6 -0.04 -0.74 -8.56
CA VAL A 6 1.11 -1.14 -7.75
C VAL A 6 0.57 -1.84 -6.51
N ILE A 7 0.99 -3.07 -6.25
CA ILE A 7 0.52 -3.86 -5.11
C ILE A 7 1.68 -4.10 -4.16
N THR A 8 1.59 -3.55 -2.94
CA THR A 8 2.58 -3.74 -1.89
C THR A 8 1.92 -4.43 -0.71
N ALA A 9 2.38 -5.63 -0.38
CA ALA A 9 2.09 -6.24 0.92
C ALA A 9 3.14 -5.77 1.93
N CYS A 10 2.71 -5.34 3.10
CA CYS A 10 3.59 -4.89 4.18
C CYS A 10 3.14 -5.44 5.54
N ALA A 11 4.08 -5.74 6.43
CA ALA A 11 3.80 -5.91 7.85
C ALA A 11 4.04 -4.60 8.60
N ALA A 12 3.60 -4.52 9.87
CA ALA A 12 3.81 -3.35 10.72
C ALA A 12 5.29 -2.88 10.78
N VAL A 13 6.22 -3.83 10.76
CA VAL A 13 7.67 -3.55 10.79
C VAL A 13 8.19 -2.88 9.52
N ASP A 14 7.45 -2.95 8.41
CA ASP A 14 7.84 -2.38 7.12
C ASP A 14 7.37 -0.93 6.95
N VAL A 15 6.38 -0.49 7.73
CA VAL A 15 5.73 0.82 7.63
C VAL A 15 6.70 2.02 7.63
N PRO A 16 7.80 2.01 8.42
CA PRO A 16 8.79 3.08 8.36
C PRO A 16 9.46 3.28 6.99
N TYR A 17 9.53 2.23 6.16
CA TYR A 17 10.15 2.28 4.83
C TYR A 17 9.16 2.65 3.71
N LEU A 18 7.85 2.64 4.01
CA LEU A 18 6.83 2.93 3.02
C LEU A 18 6.81 4.40 2.58
N GLN A 19 7.40 5.32 3.35
CA GLN A 19 7.50 6.73 2.95
C GLN A 19 8.33 6.88 1.67
N ASP A 20 9.48 6.22 1.58
CA ASP A 20 10.33 6.28 0.38
C ASP A 20 9.62 5.69 -0.84
N ALA A 21 8.82 4.62 -0.65
CA ALA A 21 8.01 4.03 -1.71
C ALA A 21 6.90 4.97 -2.17
N TYR A 22 6.20 5.62 -1.23
CA TYR A 22 5.16 6.61 -1.54
C TYR A 22 5.75 7.80 -2.29
N ASP A 23 6.83 8.40 -1.80
CA ASP A 23 7.50 9.53 -2.44
C ASP A 23 7.97 9.17 -3.86
N SER A 24 8.44 7.94 -4.06
CA SER A 24 8.79 7.41 -5.38
C SER A 24 7.57 7.38 -6.32
N LEU A 25 6.43 6.86 -5.88
CA LEU A 25 5.20 6.81 -6.68
C LEU A 25 4.66 8.20 -7.01
N VAL A 26 4.63 9.10 -6.03
CA VAL A 26 4.16 10.48 -6.23
C VAL A 26 5.04 11.26 -7.20
N SER A 27 6.34 10.93 -7.28
CA SER A 27 7.28 11.57 -8.21
C SER A 27 7.18 11.09 -9.67
N GLN A 28 6.38 10.07 -9.95
CA GLN A 28 6.19 9.58 -11.33
C GLN A 28 5.45 10.62 -12.18
N ASN A 29 5.87 10.78 -13.44
CA ASN A 29 5.27 11.71 -14.39
C ASN A 29 4.67 10.93 -15.57
N ASP A 30 3.59 11.46 -16.15
CA ASP A 30 2.91 10.91 -17.33
C ASP A 30 2.43 9.45 -17.21
N VAL A 31 2.14 9.02 -15.98
CA VAL A 31 1.63 7.67 -15.67
C VAL A 31 0.43 7.77 -14.74
N ASP A 32 -0.66 7.11 -15.12
CA ASP A 32 -1.87 6.98 -14.30
C ASP A 32 -1.83 5.68 -13.49
N TRP A 33 -1.72 5.81 -12.17
CA TRP A 33 -1.49 4.70 -11.25
C TRP A 33 -2.41 4.74 -10.02
N GLU A 34 -2.64 3.55 -9.44
CA GLU A 34 -3.12 3.38 -8.06
C GLU A 34 -2.14 2.54 -7.25
N TRP A 35 -2.11 2.75 -5.94
CA TRP A 35 -1.30 1.98 -5.02
C TRP A 35 -2.20 1.21 -4.06
N ILE A 36 -2.27 -0.10 -4.24
CA ILE A 36 -2.97 -1.03 -3.36
C ILE A 36 -1.97 -1.47 -2.28
N LEU A 37 -2.10 -0.88 -1.11
CA LEU A 37 -1.25 -1.12 0.05
C LEU A 37 -1.98 -2.07 1.00
N VAL A 38 -1.51 -3.31 1.08
CA VAL A 38 -2.13 -4.36 1.89
C VAL A 38 -1.32 -4.60 3.16
N GLU A 39 -1.85 -4.17 4.30
CA GLU A 39 -1.23 -4.37 5.61
C GLU A 39 -1.58 -5.77 6.16
N ASP A 40 -0.57 -6.63 6.30
CA ASP A 40 -0.67 -8.01 6.77
C ASP A 40 -0.52 -8.10 8.30
N GLY A 41 -1.56 -7.70 9.03
CA GLY A 41 -1.53 -7.74 10.48
C GLY A 41 -2.61 -6.90 11.15
N PRO A 42 -2.72 -6.99 12.49
CA PRO A 42 -3.80 -6.36 13.24
C PRO A 42 -3.63 -4.83 13.42
N THR A 43 -2.64 -4.23 12.75
CA THR A 43 -2.32 -2.80 12.83
C THR A 43 -2.93 -2.04 11.67
N ASP A 44 -3.10 -0.73 11.87
CA ASP A 44 -3.58 0.21 10.85
C ASP A 44 -2.52 1.29 10.58
N ASP A 45 -1.25 1.00 10.82
CA ASP A 45 -0.19 2.01 10.76
C ASP A 45 0.06 2.49 9.32
N ALA A 46 -0.16 1.62 8.34
CA ALA A 46 -0.03 1.94 6.92
C ALA A 46 -1.24 2.73 6.37
N LYS A 47 -2.35 2.77 7.09
CA LYS A 47 -3.56 3.51 6.69
C LYS A 47 -3.30 4.99 6.41
N ARG A 48 -2.33 5.59 7.12
CA ARG A 48 -1.92 7.00 6.95
C ARG A 48 -1.55 7.38 5.51
N PHE A 49 -1.10 6.42 4.69
CA PHE A 49 -0.75 6.69 3.29
C PHE A 49 -1.98 6.87 2.38
N ALA A 50 -3.14 6.34 2.79
CA ALA A 50 -4.41 6.56 2.11
C ALA A 50 -5.14 7.82 2.60
N GLU A 51 -4.69 8.42 3.70
CA GLU A 51 -5.30 9.63 4.24
C GLU A 51 -4.92 10.85 3.39
N GLY A 52 -5.84 11.25 2.51
CA GLY A 52 -5.69 12.45 1.68
C GLY A 52 -5.06 12.22 0.31
N ASP A 53 -4.75 10.97 -0.06
CA ASP A 53 -4.40 10.59 -1.44
C ASP A 53 -5.34 9.49 -1.93
N GLU A 54 -6.31 9.87 -2.78
CA GLU A 54 -7.30 8.96 -3.35
C GLU A 54 -6.70 7.89 -4.27
N ARG A 55 -5.43 8.04 -4.68
CA ARG A 55 -4.71 7.03 -5.48
C ARG A 55 -4.21 5.88 -4.63
N VAL A 56 -4.20 6.02 -3.29
CA VAL A 56 -3.73 4.98 -2.37
C VAL A 56 -4.92 4.28 -1.73
N ILE A 57 -5.03 2.98 -1.99
CA ILE A 57 -6.07 2.10 -1.48
C ILE A 57 -5.43 1.25 -0.38
N TRP A 58 -5.79 1.51 0.87
CA TRP A 58 -5.36 0.69 1.99
C TRP A 58 -6.33 -0.46 2.23
N LEU A 59 -5.81 -1.68 2.23
CA LEU A 59 -6.51 -2.89 2.63
C LEU A 59 -5.81 -3.51 3.84
N ASN A 60 -6.56 -4.20 4.69
CA ASN A 60 -6.01 -4.80 5.90
C ASN A 60 -6.43 -6.27 6.02
N LEU A 61 -5.47 -7.11 6.38
CA LEU A 61 -5.73 -8.43 6.92
C LEU A 61 -5.68 -8.36 8.45
N PRO A 62 -6.79 -8.59 9.17
CA PRO A 62 -6.84 -8.41 10.63
C PRO A 62 -5.94 -9.38 11.41
N LYS A 63 -5.37 -10.38 10.73
CA LYS A 63 -4.36 -11.29 11.23
C LYS A 63 -3.37 -11.59 10.12
N SER A 64 -2.08 -11.66 10.46
CA SER A 64 -1.04 -12.01 9.50
C SER A 64 -1.31 -13.38 8.86
N ALA A 65 -1.33 -13.39 7.53
CA ALA A 65 -1.50 -14.55 6.66
C ALA A 65 -0.37 -14.65 5.62
N GLY A 66 0.65 -13.80 5.74
CA GLY A 66 1.83 -13.78 4.90
C GLY A 66 1.66 -12.98 3.61
N PRO A 67 2.78 -12.58 2.99
CA PRO A 67 2.78 -11.66 1.85
C PRO A 67 2.14 -12.25 0.58
N ALA A 68 2.06 -13.58 0.46
CA ALA A 68 1.36 -14.22 -0.64
C ALA A 68 -0.17 -14.04 -0.53
N ASN A 69 -0.74 -14.17 0.67
CA ASN A 69 -2.16 -13.95 0.88
C ASN A 69 -2.50 -12.46 0.73
N ALA A 70 -1.70 -11.59 1.34
CA ALA A 70 -1.91 -10.14 1.26
C ALA A 70 -1.95 -9.61 -0.18
N ARG A 71 -1.09 -10.11 -1.09
CA ARG A 71 -1.10 -9.66 -2.50
C ARG A 71 -2.29 -10.17 -3.33
N ASN A 72 -3.03 -11.17 -2.84
CA ASN A 72 -4.14 -11.81 -3.55
C ASN A 72 -5.52 -11.40 -2.99
N LEU A 73 -5.57 -10.34 -2.18
CA LEU A 73 -6.79 -9.82 -1.59
C LEU A 73 -7.65 -9.06 -2.62
#